data_AF-A0A257KEK4-F1
#
_entry.id   AF-A0A257KEK4-F1
#
_cell.length_a   1.000
_cell.length_b   1.000
_cell.length_c   1.000
_cell.angle_alpha   90.00
_cell.angle_beta   90.00
_cell.angle_gamma   90.00
#
_symmetry.space_group_name_H-M   'P 1'
#
loop_
_entity.id
_entity.type
_entity.pdbx_description
1 polymer ?
#
loop_
_entity_poly.entity_id
_entity_poly.type
_entity_poly.pdbx_seq_one_letter_code
_entity_poly.pdbx_strand_id
1 'polypeptide(L)'
;MWHFDLIYTTEACYPSTELPRDEGTGGGPDSSLPSVGGPPNSNSPSTPNSPPPNSPSSSGSPRGSSAVTTSPNDPDNRTEPCKDVKKNTFNNAANKNAISSLRNSGNLDLDYEKGLLMDQNSPEPTNIDGPPNYGGMDIQISSAGTAYGIAHVHYNGPNMMPAFSFEDLETLYKIYKARKDNNKPVKEIFFTVYTRAGQFAMQIEDFSFFEQQGANFQNNDLTSLRKEFHKNIYSLDAPFDNDNVTQISASLAKFGVGLYKASNSSLASWSKVTDRIDPITNLPSLIPCN
;
A
#
# COMPACT_ATOMS: atom_id res chain seq x y z
N MET A 1 12.38 -1.14 -21.22
CA MET A 1 11.27 -0.20 -21.45
C MET A 1 10.05 -0.84 -20.81
N TRP A 2 9.62 -0.33 -19.66
CA TRP A 2 8.48 -0.87 -18.95
C TRP A 2 7.25 -0.06 -19.38
N HIS A 3 6.38 -0.66 -20.19
CA HIS A 3 5.04 -0.14 -20.49
C HIS A 3 4.10 -0.92 -19.57
N PHE A 4 3.44 -0.23 -18.66
CA PHE A 4 2.38 -0.81 -17.84
C PHE A 4 1.10 -0.05 -18.18
N ASP A 5 0.28 -0.62 -19.05
CA ASP A 5 -1.12 -0.24 -19.15
C ASP A 5 -1.80 -0.87 -17.94
N LEU A 6 -2.08 -0.07 -16.92
CA LEU A 6 -2.95 -0.52 -15.85
C LEU A 6 -4.37 -0.40 -16.38
N ILE A 7 -4.85 -1.45 -17.05
CA ILE A 7 -6.29 -1.61 -17.29
C ILE A 7 -6.86 -1.92 -15.92
N TYR A 8 -7.52 -0.94 -15.30
CA TYR A 8 -8.42 -1.27 -14.23
C TYR A 8 -9.41 -2.30 -14.79
N THR A 9 -9.58 -3.42 -14.10
CA THR A 9 -10.81 -4.20 -14.16
C THR A 9 -11.29 -4.33 -12.73
N THR A 10 -12.31 -3.54 -12.37
CA THR A 10 -13.24 -4.00 -11.36
C THR A 10 -13.94 -5.18 -12.00
N GLU A 11 -13.33 -6.37 -11.93
CA GLU A 11 -14.19 -7.55 -11.80
C GLU A 11 -15.04 -7.22 -10.59
N ALA A 12 -16.33 -7.07 -10.86
CA ALA A 12 -17.33 -6.63 -9.91
C ALA A 12 -17.01 -7.24 -8.54
N CYS A 13 -17.08 -6.40 -7.50
CA CYS A 13 -17.41 -6.88 -6.17
C CYS A 13 -18.67 -7.74 -6.33
N TYR A 14 -18.51 -9.05 -6.52
CA TYR A 14 -19.63 -9.96 -6.65
C TYR A 14 -20.36 -9.88 -5.32
N PRO A 15 -21.65 -9.47 -5.29
CA PRO A 15 -22.46 -9.85 -4.14
C PRO A 15 -22.37 -11.38 -4.08
N SER A 16 -22.12 -11.94 -2.90
CA SER A 16 -22.13 -13.39 -2.75
C SER A 16 -23.53 -13.88 -3.15
N THR A 17 -23.70 -14.32 -4.38
CA THR A 17 -24.78 -15.21 -4.72
C THR A 17 -24.47 -16.49 -3.97
N GLU A 18 -25.28 -16.76 -2.95
CA GLU A 18 -25.36 -18.02 -2.24
C GLU A 18 -25.04 -19.18 -3.20
N LEU A 19 -23.93 -19.88 -2.94
CA LEU A 19 -23.75 -21.21 -3.51
C LEU A 19 -24.90 -22.07 -2.97
N PRO A 20 -25.68 -22.75 -3.83
CA PRO A 20 -26.69 -23.67 -3.35
C PRO A 20 -26.00 -24.74 -2.50
N ARG A 21 -26.57 -24.99 -1.32
CA ARG A 21 -26.21 -26.13 -0.46
C ARG A 21 -26.41 -27.40 -1.27
N ASP A 22 -25.31 -28.05 -1.63
CA ASP A 22 -25.36 -29.44 -2.08
C ASP A 22 -25.50 -30.32 -0.83
N GLU A 23 -26.73 -30.80 -0.63
CA GLU A 23 -27.02 -31.90 0.26
C GLU A 23 -26.37 -33.17 -0.31
N GLY A 24 -25.55 -33.81 0.51
CA GLY A 24 -24.87 -35.04 0.13
C GLY A 24 -25.80 -36.22 -0.05
N THR A 25 -25.42 -37.11 -0.98
CA THR A 25 -25.52 -38.58 -0.90
C THR A 25 -24.38 -39.07 -1.83
N GLY A 26 -23.40 -39.88 -1.44
CA GLY A 26 -23.43 -41.09 -0.62
C GLY A 26 -23.13 -42.29 -1.54
N GLY A 27 -21.94 -42.89 -1.44
CA GLY A 27 -21.64 -44.20 -2.04
C GLY A 27 -20.19 -44.45 -2.47
N GLY A 28 -19.39 -45.13 -1.63
CA GLY A 28 -18.25 -45.95 -2.08
C GLY A 28 -18.71 -47.32 -2.63
N PRO A 29 -17.86 -48.38 -2.75
CA PRO A 29 -16.46 -48.51 -2.35
C PRO A 29 -15.53 -49.26 -3.36
N ASP A 30 -14.28 -49.48 -2.91
CA ASP A 30 -13.32 -50.56 -3.22
C ASP A 30 -12.54 -50.60 -4.54
N SER A 31 -11.19 -50.60 -4.42
CA SER A 31 -10.35 -51.80 -4.71
C SER A 31 -8.83 -51.57 -4.55
N SER A 32 -8.25 -52.28 -3.57
CA SER A 32 -6.97 -53.05 -3.56
C SER A 32 -5.58 -52.44 -3.90
N LEU A 33 -4.69 -52.53 -2.89
CA LEU A 33 -3.20 -52.70 -2.90
C LEU A 33 -2.77 -54.03 -3.58
N PRO A 34 -1.47 -54.33 -3.95
CA PRO A 34 -0.25 -54.10 -3.13
C PRO A 34 1.13 -53.83 -3.79
N SER A 35 2.03 -53.24 -2.97
CA SER A 35 3.47 -53.50 -2.67
C SER A 35 4.48 -54.04 -3.71
N VAL A 36 5.73 -53.50 -3.71
CA VAL A 36 7.03 -54.16 -3.32
C VAL A 36 8.26 -53.44 -3.96
N GLY A 37 9.29 -53.12 -3.14
CA GLY A 37 10.71 -53.23 -3.53
C GLY A 37 11.64 -52.02 -3.38
N GLY A 38 12.46 -51.97 -2.32
CA GLY A 38 13.81 -51.35 -2.31
C GLY A 38 14.87 -52.45 -2.09
N PRO A 39 16.12 -52.19 -1.62
CA PRO A 39 17.14 -51.12 -1.83
C PRO A 39 18.48 -51.79 -2.32
N PRO A 40 19.78 -51.43 -2.02
CA PRO A 40 20.41 -50.27 -1.33
C PRO A 40 21.75 -49.74 -1.96
N ASN A 41 22.44 -48.87 -1.18
CA ASN A 41 23.90 -48.55 -1.15
C ASN A 41 24.47 -47.47 -2.10
N SER A 42 25.45 -46.63 -1.73
CA SER A 42 26.15 -46.30 -0.48
C SER A 42 27.26 -45.26 -0.80
N ASN A 43 27.53 -44.30 0.11
CA ASN A 43 28.85 -43.79 0.55
C ASN A 43 28.89 -42.26 0.82
N SER A 44 28.91 -41.94 2.12
CA SER A 44 29.60 -40.80 2.76
C SER A 44 31.10 -41.12 2.93
N PRO A 45 31.96 -40.32 3.59
CA PRO A 45 32.04 -38.86 3.84
C PRO A 45 33.48 -38.29 3.64
N SER A 46 33.72 -36.96 3.70
CA SER A 46 34.88 -36.35 4.41
C SER A 46 34.94 -34.80 4.37
N THR A 47 34.83 -34.16 5.54
CA THR A 47 35.64 -33.00 6.00
C THR A 47 36.85 -33.57 6.80
N PRO A 48 37.83 -32.81 7.37
CA PRO A 48 38.07 -31.36 7.49
C PRO A 48 39.53 -30.93 7.18
N ASN A 49 39.88 -29.63 7.23
CA ASN A 49 41.20 -29.17 7.71
C ASN A 49 41.33 -27.62 7.85
N SER A 50 41.48 -27.16 9.08
CA SER A 50 42.41 -26.10 9.56
C SER A 50 43.36 -26.81 10.56
N PRO A 51 44.62 -26.40 10.86
CA PRO A 51 45.00 -25.11 11.53
C PRO A 51 46.54 -24.73 11.36
N PRO A 52 47.29 -24.06 12.27
CA PRO A 52 47.19 -22.76 13.00
C PRO A 52 48.49 -21.87 12.82
N PRO A 53 49.07 -21.20 13.85
CA PRO A 53 48.96 -19.77 14.20
C PRO A 53 50.31 -19.00 14.10
N ASN A 54 50.30 -17.66 14.13
CA ASN A 54 51.44 -16.87 14.62
C ASN A 54 51.02 -15.47 15.10
N SER A 55 51.29 -15.19 16.36
CA SER A 55 51.48 -13.86 17.00
C SER A 55 52.97 -13.78 17.38
N PRO A 56 53.64 -12.61 17.54
CA PRO A 56 53.18 -11.48 18.36
C PRO A 56 53.67 -10.04 17.98
N SER A 57 53.15 -9.06 18.75
CA SER A 57 53.84 -7.84 19.26
C SER A 57 53.64 -6.47 18.59
N SER A 58 52.81 -5.68 19.29
CA SER A 58 53.03 -4.32 19.82
C SER A 58 53.05 -3.04 18.94
N SER A 59 52.25 -2.10 19.45
CA SER A 59 52.44 -0.64 19.55
C SER A 59 51.98 0.25 18.39
N GLY A 60 51.09 1.19 18.72
CA GLY A 60 50.84 2.41 17.95
C GLY A 60 49.37 2.68 17.61
N SER A 61 48.62 3.32 18.52
CA SER A 61 47.58 4.28 18.11
C SER A 61 48.25 5.66 17.96
N PRO A 62 47.76 6.64 17.15
CA PRO A 62 46.36 6.82 16.71
C PRO A 62 46.18 7.33 15.25
N ARG A 63 44.91 7.49 14.84
CA ARG A 63 44.41 8.19 13.63
C ARG A 63 44.58 7.47 12.28
N GLY A 64 43.45 7.07 11.71
CA GLY A 64 43.30 6.75 10.29
C GLY A 64 41.84 6.46 10.00
N SER A 65 41.17 7.43 9.41
CA SER A 65 39.80 7.44 8.88
C SER A 65 39.18 6.05 8.67
N SER A 66 38.18 5.68 9.48
CA SER A 66 37.20 4.71 9.03
C SER A 66 36.53 5.30 7.79
N ALA A 67 36.78 4.67 6.64
CA ALA A 67 36.07 4.96 5.42
C ALA A 67 34.58 4.94 5.73
N VAL A 68 33.95 6.11 5.65
CA VAL A 68 32.51 6.23 5.61
C VAL A 68 32.10 5.52 4.32
N THR A 69 31.64 4.28 4.41
CA THR A 69 30.74 3.74 3.40
C THR A 69 29.48 4.60 3.47
N THR A 70 29.48 5.68 2.70
CA THR A 70 28.28 6.45 2.40
C THR A 70 27.38 5.54 1.58
N SER A 71 26.54 4.76 2.26
CA SER A 71 25.32 4.27 1.64
C SER A 71 24.54 5.51 1.16
N PRO A 72 23.97 5.50 -0.05
CA PRO A 72 23.27 6.67 -0.58
C PRO A 72 22.11 7.01 0.35
N ASN A 73 22.19 8.20 0.98
CA ASN A 73 21.14 8.90 1.71
C ASN A 73 19.90 8.04 2.03
N ASP A 74 19.96 7.25 3.08
CA ASP A 74 18.75 6.80 3.76
C ASP A 74 18.38 7.93 4.74
N PRO A 75 17.37 8.76 4.44
CA PRO A 75 17.09 9.95 5.22
C PRO A 75 16.47 9.54 6.56
N ASP A 76 17.30 9.43 7.60
CA ASP A 76 16.95 9.37 9.03
C ASP A 76 15.59 8.69 9.31
N ASN A 77 15.64 7.40 9.64
CA ASN A 77 14.54 6.42 9.73
C ASN A 77 13.49 6.69 10.84
N ARG A 78 13.34 7.96 11.26
CA ARG A 78 12.27 8.46 12.12
C ARG A 78 11.58 9.60 11.40
N THR A 79 10.88 9.27 10.32
CA THR A 79 9.80 10.12 9.82
C THR A 79 8.82 10.35 10.96
N GLU A 80 8.32 11.58 11.07
CA GLU A 80 7.07 11.84 11.76
C GLU A 80 6.01 11.87 10.66
N PRO A 81 5.33 10.74 10.37
CA PRO A 81 4.47 10.63 9.18
C PRO A 81 3.38 11.71 9.14
N CYS A 82 2.92 12.13 10.31
CA CYS A 82 2.02 13.26 10.49
C CYS A 82 2.57 14.60 9.94
N LYS A 83 3.87 14.88 10.13
CA LYS A 83 4.51 16.08 9.56
C LYS A 83 4.57 15.98 8.04
N ASP A 84 4.84 14.80 7.49
CA ASP A 84 4.90 14.58 6.05
C ASP A 84 3.52 14.74 5.39
N VAL A 85 2.47 14.15 5.97
CA VAL A 85 1.08 14.36 5.52
C VAL A 85 0.77 15.86 5.50
N LYS A 86 0.95 16.57 6.61
CA LYS A 86 0.66 18.01 6.67
C LYS A 86 1.51 18.84 5.71
N LYS A 87 2.79 18.50 5.57
CA LYS A 87 3.70 19.16 4.62
C LYS A 87 3.18 19.02 3.19
N ASN A 88 2.78 17.82 2.81
CA ASN A 88 2.41 17.50 1.44
C ASN A 88 0.96 17.89 1.10
N THR A 89 0.02 17.90 2.06
CA THR A 89 -1.40 18.18 1.79
C THR A 89 -1.88 19.57 2.20
N PHE A 90 -1.22 20.22 3.15
CA PHE A 90 -1.65 21.53 3.68
C PHE A 90 -0.63 22.64 3.44
N ASN A 91 0.65 22.40 3.74
CA ASN A 91 1.69 23.42 3.61
C ASN A 91 2.10 23.65 2.14
N ASN A 92 1.95 22.64 1.29
CA ASN A 92 2.12 22.80 -0.16
C ASN A 92 0.82 23.34 -0.77
N ALA A 93 0.86 24.59 -1.24
CA ALA A 93 -0.31 25.27 -1.79
C ALA A 93 -0.87 24.60 -3.06
N ALA A 94 0.00 24.14 -3.96
CA ALA A 94 -0.41 23.48 -5.20
C ALA A 94 -1.18 22.17 -4.88
N ASN A 95 -0.59 21.34 -4.01
CA ASN A 95 -1.23 20.09 -3.59
C ASN A 95 -2.55 20.35 -2.84
N LYS A 96 -2.55 21.32 -1.90
CA LYS A 96 -3.75 21.70 -1.16
C LYS A 96 -4.89 22.14 -2.10
N ASN A 97 -4.58 22.94 -3.11
CA ASN A 97 -5.56 23.42 -4.08
C ASN A 97 -6.11 22.25 -4.92
N ALA A 98 -5.25 21.33 -5.36
CA ALA A 98 -5.66 20.14 -6.08
C ALA A 98 -6.57 19.22 -5.25
N ILE A 99 -6.22 18.95 -3.99
CA ILE A 99 -7.08 18.15 -3.09
C ILE A 99 -8.42 18.89 -2.86
N SER A 100 -8.38 20.22 -2.68
CA SER A 100 -9.58 21.01 -2.42
C SER A 100 -10.50 21.12 -3.64
N SER A 101 -9.98 21.12 -4.87
CA SER A 101 -10.81 21.17 -6.08
C SER A 101 -11.62 19.89 -6.29
N LEU A 102 -11.08 18.75 -5.84
CA LEU A 102 -11.76 17.46 -5.88
C LEU A 102 -12.81 17.30 -4.77
N ARG A 103 -12.67 18.01 -3.66
CA ARG A 103 -13.54 17.85 -2.49
C ARG A 103 -14.82 18.67 -2.57
N ASN A 104 -15.76 18.22 -3.38
CA ASN A 104 -17.11 18.78 -3.48
C ASN A 104 -18.15 17.67 -3.66
N SER A 105 -19.41 17.94 -3.30
CA SER A 105 -20.50 16.95 -3.38
C SER A 105 -20.80 16.53 -4.82
N GLY A 106 -20.65 17.44 -5.79
CA GLY A 106 -20.88 17.13 -7.20
C GLY A 106 -19.97 16.02 -7.73
N ASN A 107 -18.74 15.90 -7.22
CA ASN A 107 -17.85 14.79 -7.57
C ASN A 107 -18.25 13.47 -6.89
N LEU A 108 -18.94 13.51 -5.75
CA LEU A 108 -19.48 12.30 -5.10
C LEU A 108 -20.74 11.79 -5.83
N ASP A 109 -21.45 12.67 -6.53
CA ASP A 109 -22.68 12.36 -7.26
C ASP A 109 -22.42 11.81 -8.69
N LEU A 110 -21.15 11.64 -9.08
CA LEU A 110 -20.77 11.03 -10.35
C LEU A 110 -20.96 9.51 -10.33
N ASP A 111 -20.83 8.87 -11.49
CA ASP A 111 -20.79 7.42 -11.69
C ASP A 111 -19.39 6.91 -12.07
N TYR A 112 -18.36 7.74 -11.83
CA TYR A 112 -16.95 7.44 -12.08
C TYR A 112 -16.05 8.20 -11.10
N GLU A 113 -14.80 7.74 -10.97
CA GLU A 113 -13.78 8.39 -10.15
C GLU A 113 -13.17 9.59 -10.84
N LYS A 114 -12.88 10.64 -10.08
CA LYS A 114 -12.11 11.80 -10.57
C LYS A 114 -10.77 11.88 -9.87
N GLY A 115 -9.73 12.25 -10.60
CA GLY A 115 -8.40 12.30 -10.02
C GLY A 115 -7.47 13.31 -10.67
N LEU A 116 -6.44 13.66 -9.91
CA LEU A 116 -5.36 14.55 -10.30
C LEU A 116 -4.02 13.87 -9.98
N LEU A 117 -3.17 13.77 -10.99
CA LEU A 117 -1.78 13.32 -10.87
C LEU A 117 -0.85 14.53 -10.78
N MET A 118 -0.02 14.57 -9.75
CA MET A 118 1.02 15.58 -9.56
C MET A 118 2.37 15.04 -10.03
N ASP A 119 3.01 15.78 -10.92
CA ASP A 119 4.27 15.39 -11.57
C ASP A 119 5.26 16.56 -11.55
N GLN A 120 6.54 16.28 -11.26
CA GLN A 120 7.61 17.29 -11.19
C GLN A 120 7.85 18.03 -12.52
N ASN A 121 7.48 17.43 -13.64
CA ASN A 121 7.65 18.01 -14.97
C ASN A 121 6.43 18.82 -15.43
N SER A 122 5.33 18.80 -14.68
CA SER A 122 4.13 19.57 -15.00
C SER A 122 3.86 20.62 -13.93
N PRO A 123 3.71 21.91 -14.29
CA PRO A 123 3.35 22.94 -13.34
C PRO A 123 1.92 22.77 -12.81
N GLU A 124 1.05 22.14 -13.59
CA GLU A 124 -0.35 21.88 -13.23
C GLU A 124 -0.60 20.37 -13.06
N PRO A 125 -1.45 19.97 -12.10
CA PRO A 125 -1.87 18.57 -11.99
C PRO A 125 -2.57 18.09 -13.28
N THR A 126 -2.32 16.84 -13.65
CA THR A 126 -2.94 16.20 -14.82
C THR A 126 -4.23 15.49 -14.39
N ASN A 127 -5.34 15.73 -15.10
CA ASN A 127 -6.58 14.98 -14.87
C ASN A 127 -6.39 13.51 -15.25
N ILE A 128 -6.84 12.62 -14.38
CA ILE A 128 -6.78 11.16 -14.55
C ILE A 128 -8.17 10.56 -14.28
N ASP A 129 -9.22 11.23 -14.72
CA ASP A 129 -10.60 10.81 -14.51
C ASP A 129 -10.87 9.42 -15.10
N GLY A 130 -11.65 8.62 -14.38
CA GLY A 130 -12.16 7.34 -14.84
C GLY A 130 -13.23 7.49 -15.93
N PRO A 131 -13.48 6.45 -16.73
CA PRO A 131 -14.60 6.44 -17.63
C PRO A 131 -15.94 6.36 -16.84
N PRO A 132 -17.04 6.96 -17.35
CA PRO A 132 -18.37 6.77 -16.77
C PRO A 132 -18.74 5.30 -16.58
N ASN A 133 -19.45 4.99 -15.51
CA ASN A 133 -19.86 3.62 -15.12
C ASN A 133 -18.70 2.68 -14.81
N TYR A 134 -17.56 3.24 -14.41
CA TYR A 134 -16.35 2.50 -14.14
C TYR A 134 -15.74 2.92 -12.80
N GLY A 135 -15.45 1.94 -11.93
CA GLY A 135 -14.95 2.15 -10.56
C GLY A 135 -13.43 2.27 -10.49
N GLY A 136 -12.82 3.05 -11.38
CA GLY A 136 -11.37 3.16 -11.46
C GLY A 136 -10.85 4.19 -12.46
N MET A 137 -9.53 4.36 -12.52
CA MET A 137 -8.85 5.41 -13.30
C MET A 137 -7.58 4.89 -13.96
N ASP A 138 -7.37 5.05 -15.25
CA ASP A 138 -6.10 4.61 -15.84
C ASP A 138 -4.98 5.63 -15.58
N ILE A 139 -4.00 5.23 -14.75
CA ILE A 139 -2.90 6.11 -14.32
C ILE A 139 -1.58 5.63 -14.93
N GLN A 140 -0.97 6.48 -15.77
CA GLN A 140 0.36 6.24 -16.31
C GLN A 140 1.44 6.83 -15.40
N ILE A 141 2.21 5.97 -14.76
CA ILE A 141 3.36 6.38 -13.94
C ILE A 141 4.62 6.41 -14.81
N SER A 142 5.14 7.61 -15.04
CA SER A 142 6.38 7.81 -15.79
C SER A 142 7.55 7.03 -15.18
N SER A 143 8.28 6.29 -16.02
CA SER A 143 9.50 5.58 -15.61
C SER A 143 10.63 6.51 -15.19
N ALA A 144 10.51 7.83 -15.42
CA ALA A 144 11.44 8.84 -14.92
C ALA A 144 11.26 9.16 -13.43
N GLY A 145 10.22 8.60 -12.77
CA GLY A 145 9.94 8.81 -11.35
C GLY A 145 9.51 10.25 -11.04
N THR A 146 8.90 10.95 -11.98
CA THR A 146 8.55 12.38 -11.83
C THR A 146 7.22 12.58 -11.11
N ALA A 147 6.30 11.62 -11.23
CA ALA A 147 5.09 11.55 -10.42
C ALA A 147 5.44 11.53 -8.94
N TYR A 148 4.73 12.33 -8.14
CA TYR A 148 4.93 12.42 -6.69
C TYR A 148 3.63 12.51 -5.90
N GLY A 149 2.47 12.61 -6.55
CA GLY A 149 1.24 12.50 -5.79
C GLY A 149 0.02 12.24 -6.62
N ILE A 150 -1.00 11.70 -5.94
CA ILE A 150 -2.33 11.50 -6.48
C ILE A 150 -3.33 12.07 -5.47
N ALA A 151 -4.28 12.84 -5.97
CA ALA A 151 -5.52 13.12 -5.26
C ALA A 151 -6.69 12.62 -6.08
N HIS A 152 -7.62 11.89 -5.48
CA HIS A 152 -8.77 11.37 -6.21
C HIS A 152 -10.05 11.29 -5.36
N VAL A 153 -11.15 10.95 -6.00
CA VAL A 153 -12.49 10.89 -5.41
C VAL A 153 -13.12 9.54 -5.71
N HIS A 154 -13.60 8.87 -4.67
CA HIS A 154 -14.55 7.78 -4.83
C HIS A 154 -15.96 8.38 -4.85
N TYR A 155 -16.67 8.17 -5.95
CA TYR A 155 -18.08 8.53 -6.03
C TYR A 155 -18.93 7.69 -5.06
N ASN A 156 -20.18 8.09 -4.81
CA ASN A 156 -21.07 7.41 -3.87
C ASN A 156 -21.73 6.16 -4.50
N GLY A 157 -20.88 5.21 -4.92
CA GLY A 157 -21.30 3.91 -5.43
C GLY A 157 -21.40 2.84 -4.33
N PRO A 158 -22.29 1.83 -4.49
CA PRO A 158 -22.41 0.74 -3.53
C PRO A 158 -21.14 -0.12 -3.42
N ASN A 159 -20.34 -0.16 -4.49
CA ASN A 159 -19.11 -0.96 -4.56
C ASN A 159 -17.85 -0.13 -4.26
N MET A 160 -17.99 1.18 -3.98
CA MET A 160 -16.85 2.04 -3.72
C MET A 160 -16.34 1.90 -2.28
N MET A 161 -15.03 1.75 -2.15
CA MET A 161 -14.36 1.66 -0.86
C MET A 161 -14.48 2.97 -0.09
N PRO A 162 -14.67 2.94 1.25
CA PRO A 162 -14.81 4.16 2.05
C PRO A 162 -13.50 4.90 2.30
N ALA A 163 -12.35 4.29 1.98
CA ALA A 163 -11.04 4.94 1.93
C ALA A 163 -10.28 4.36 0.73
N PHE A 164 -9.06 3.86 0.92
CA PHE A 164 -8.25 3.32 -0.18
C PHE A 164 -8.55 1.84 -0.49
N SER A 165 -8.40 1.49 -1.76
CA SER A 165 -8.43 0.13 -2.31
C SER A 165 -7.04 -0.54 -2.30
N PHE A 166 -6.99 -1.81 -2.70
CA PHE A 166 -5.73 -2.52 -2.91
C PHE A 166 -4.95 -1.92 -4.10
N GLU A 167 -5.65 -1.49 -5.14
CA GLU A 167 -5.12 -0.86 -6.35
C GLU A 167 -4.46 0.48 -6.05
N ASP A 168 -5.02 1.26 -5.11
CA ASP A 168 -4.40 2.50 -4.64
C ASP A 168 -3.04 2.21 -3.99
N LEU A 169 -2.97 1.17 -3.16
CA LEU A 169 -1.73 0.74 -2.50
C LEU A 169 -0.69 0.25 -3.52
N GLU A 170 -1.12 -0.50 -4.54
CA GLU A 170 -0.25 -0.91 -5.65
C GLU A 170 0.29 0.30 -6.42
N THR A 171 -0.58 1.29 -6.69
CA THR A 171 -0.21 2.53 -7.39
C THR A 171 0.77 3.37 -6.55
N LEU A 172 0.55 3.47 -5.24
CA LEU A 172 1.49 4.08 -4.30
C LEU A 172 2.87 3.42 -4.38
N TYR A 173 2.91 2.08 -4.43
CA TYR A 173 4.17 1.35 -4.58
C TYR A 173 4.86 1.62 -5.92
N LYS A 174 4.11 1.68 -7.03
CA LYS A 174 4.66 2.00 -8.36
C LYS A 174 5.30 3.39 -8.38
N ILE A 175 4.63 4.40 -7.80
CA ILE A 175 5.19 5.76 -7.65
C ILE A 175 6.46 5.71 -6.80
N TYR A 176 6.40 5.04 -5.64
CA TYR A 176 7.56 4.88 -4.76
C TYR A 176 8.75 4.26 -5.48
N LYS A 177 8.54 3.14 -6.17
CA LYS A 177 9.61 2.41 -6.86
C LYS A 177 10.19 3.24 -8.00
N ALA A 178 9.35 3.85 -8.84
CA ALA A 178 9.80 4.71 -9.93
C ALA A 178 10.63 5.90 -9.40
N ARG A 179 10.20 6.54 -8.31
CA ARG A 179 10.96 7.63 -7.66
C ARG A 179 12.28 7.14 -7.11
N LYS A 180 12.26 6.04 -6.35
CA LYS A 180 13.45 5.45 -5.72
C LYS A 180 14.50 5.08 -6.77
N ASP A 181 14.11 4.38 -7.83
CA ASP A 181 15.01 3.93 -8.89
C ASP A 181 15.64 5.10 -9.66
N ASN A 182 14.99 6.26 -9.68
CA ASN A 182 15.48 7.48 -10.31
C ASN A 182 16.07 8.49 -9.31
N ASN A 183 16.40 8.06 -8.08
CA ASN A 183 16.97 8.90 -7.01
C ASN A 183 16.16 10.17 -6.72
N LYS A 184 14.82 10.07 -6.76
CA LYS A 184 13.90 11.16 -6.47
C LYS A 184 13.45 11.12 -5.00
N PRO A 185 13.12 12.26 -4.37
CA PRO A 185 12.69 12.29 -2.97
C PRO A 185 11.39 11.50 -2.75
N VAL A 186 11.45 10.41 -1.98
CA VAL A 186 10.27 9.56 -1.67
C VAL A 186 9.40 10.15 -0.55
N LYS A 187 9.94 11.05 0.29
CA LYS A 187 9.17 11.76 1.34
C LYS A 187 8.18 12.79 0.77
N GLU A 188 8.29 13.13 -0.51
CA GLU A 188 7.35 14.01 -1.20
C GLU A 188 6.11 13.26 -1.71
N ILE A 189 6.11 11.92 -1.64
CA ILE A 189 4.99 11.12 -2.08
C ILE A 189 3.78 11.41 -1.20
N PHE A 190 2.64 11.73 -1.81
CA PHE A 190 1.36 11.81 -1.11
C PHE A 190 0.25 11.18 -1.94
N PHE A 191 -0.68 10.52 -1.26
CA PHE A 191 -1.82 9.89 -1.89
C PHE A 191 -3.04 10.23 -1.06
N THR A 192 -4.03 10.87 -1.65
CA THR A 192 -5.23 11.31 -0.92
C THR A 192 -6.50 10.91 -1.65
N VAL A 193 -7.51 10.47 -0.91
CA VAL A 193 -8.83 10.14 -1.45
C VAL A 193 -9.93 10.89 -0.70
N TYR A 194 -10.87 11.46 -1.44
CA TYR A 194 -12.13 11.96 -0.89
C TYR A 194 -13.25 10.96 -1.16
N THR A 195 -13.97 10.57 -0.11
CA THR A 195 -15.07 9.59 -0.18
C THR A 195 -16.26 10.09 0.64
N ARG A 196 -17.37 9.35 0.59
CA ARG A 196 -18.51 9.56 1.50
C ARG A 196 -18.13 9.48 3.00
N ALA A 197 -17.07 8.74 3.35
CA ALA A 197 -16.60 8.58 4.73
C ALA A 197 -15.62 9.69 5.19
N GLY A 198 -15.18 10.54 4.25
CA GLY A 198 -14.35 11.71 4.52
C GLY A 198 -13.14 11.81 3.60
N GLN A 199 -12.17 12.63 4.01
CA GLN A 199 -10.89 12.81 3.32
C GLN A 199 -9.81 12.00 4.02
N PHE A 200 -9.12 11.16 3.26
CA PHE A 200 -8.03 10.33 3.75
C PHE A 200 -6.72 10.58 3.02
N ALA A 201 -5.62 10.18 3.65
CA ALA A 201 -4.28 10.14 3.08
C ALA A 201 -3.61 8.80 3.42
N MET A 202 -2.85 8.23 2.47
CA MET A 202 -1.86 7.18 2.74
C MET A 202 -0.49 7.83 2.89
N GLN A 203 0.25 7.41 3.90
CA GLN A 203 1.65 7.82 4.08
C GLN A 203 2.48 6.59 4.41
N ILE A 204 3.61 6.45 3.71
CA ILE A 204 4.61 5.42 4.02
C ILE A 204 5.27 5.82 5.35
N GLU A 205 5.11 4.99 6.38
CA GLU A 205 5.68 5.21 7.71
C GLU A 205 7.04 4.52 7.85
N ASP A 206 7.20 3.37 7.21
CA ASP A 206 8.44 2.58 7.18
C ASP A 206 8.78 2.26 5.72
N PHE A 207 9.72 3.02 5.14
CA PHE A 207 10.12 2.85 3.75
C PHE A 207 10.84 1.52 3.48
N SER A 208 11.56 0.98 4.47
CA SER A 208 12.27 -0.29 4.32
C SER A 208 11.29 -1.45 4.31
N PHE A 209 10.32 -1.43 5.23
CA PHE A 209 9.26 -2.43 5.28
C PHE A 209 8.32 -2.31 4.08
N PHE A 210 7.96 -1.09 3.67
CA PHE A 210 7.14 -0.89 2.47
C PHE A 210 7.82 -1.39 1.19
N GLU A 211 9.13 -1.20 1.04
CA GLU A 211 9.87 -1.78 -0.08
C GLU A 211 9.85 -3.32 -0.04
N GLN A 212 10.14 -3.89 1.13
CA GLN A 212 10.18 -5.34 1.30
C GLN A 212 8.83 -5.99 0.99
N GLN A 213 7.75 -5.45 1.55
CA GLN A 213 6.39 -5.95 1.32
C GLN A 213 5.94 -5.67 -0.11
N GLY A 214 6.28 -4.49 -0.63
CA GLY A 214 5.87 -4.05 -1.96
C GLY A 214 6.60 -4.76 -3.10
N ALA A 215 7.76 -5.39 -2.87
CA ALA A 215 8.39 -6.26 -3.86
C ALA A 215 7.43 -7.35 -4.38
N ASN A 216 6.45 -7.75 -3.57
CA ASN A 216 5.41 -8.69 -3.97
C ASN A 216 4.43 -8.13 -5.01
N PHE A 217 4.29 -6.81 -5.15
CA PHE A 217 3.51 -6.17 -6.23
C PHE A 217 4.13 -6.37 -7.61
N GLN A 218 5.39 -6.81 -7.68
CA GLN A 218 6.08 -7.09 -8.96
C GLN A 218 5.81 -8.51 -9.47
N ASN A 219 5.11 -9.34 -8.70
CA ASN A 219 4.74 -10.70 -9.10
C ASN A 219 3.50 -10.67 -10.00
N ASN A 220 3.45 -11.54 -11.01
CA ASN A 220 2.32 -11.63 -11.95
C ASN A 220 1.02 -12.16 -11.30
N ASP A 221 1.08 -12.70 -10.09
CA ASP A 221 -0.10 -13.16 -9.34
C ASP A 221 -0.23 -12.38 -8.02
N LEU A 222 -1.10 -11.36 -8.04
CA LEU A 222 -1.43 -10.52 -6.88
C LEU A 222 -2.61 -11.08 -6.06
N THR A 223 -3.16 -12.24 -6.43
CA THR A 223 -4.40 -12.77 -5.84
C THR A 223 -4.27 -12.95 -4.34
N SER A 224 -3.15 -13.48 -3.87
CA SER A 224 -2.92 -13.72 -2.44
C SER A 224 -2.79 -12.43 -1.65
N LEU A 225 -2.11 -11.42 -2.19
CA LEU A 225 -1.97 -10.11 -1.55
C LEU A 225 -3.31 -9.36 -1.49
N ARG A 226 -4.06 -9.40 -2.60
CA ARG A 226 -5.40 -8.81 -2.69
C ARG A 226 -6.35 -9.47 -1.69
N LYS A 227 -6.34 -10.81 -1.60
CA LYS A 227 -7.11 -11.56 -0.60
C LYS A 227 -6.69 -11.18 0.82
N GLU A 228 -5.39 -11.00 1.07
CA GLU A 228 -4.91 -10.61 2.39
C GLU A 228 -5.35 -9.18 2.77
N PHE A 229 -5.25 -8.22 1.84
CA PHE A 229 -5.70 -6.85 2.04
C PHE A 229 -7.21 -6.80 2.34
N HIS A 230 -7.99 -7.59 1.61
CA HIS A 230 -9.43 -7.65 1.77
C HIS A 230 -9.94 -8.64 2.82
N LYS A 231 -9.05 -9.45 3.43
CA LYS A 231 -9.44 -10.61 4.26
C LYS A 231 -10.46 -10.25 5.32
N ASN A 232 -10.25 -9.12 5.97
CA ASN A 232 -11.16 -8.68 7.02
C ASN A 232 -12.34 -7.93 6.42
N ILE A 233 -12.11 -7.10 5.39
CA ILE A 233 -13.07 -6.15 4.80
C ILE A 233 -14.35 -6.85 4.33
N TYR A 234 -14.25 -8.09 3.82
CA TYR A 234 -15.40 -8.89 3.39
C TYR A 234 -15.85 -9.95 4.41
N SER A 235 -15.09 -10.20 5.47
CA SER A 235 -15.42 -11.24 6.48
C SER A 235 -16.40 -10.77 7.54
N LEU A 236 -16.60 -9.46 7.63
CA LEU A 236 -17.63 -8.85 8.43
C LEU A 236 -18.71 -8.42 7.46
N ASP A 237 -19.97 -8.74 7.75
CA ASP A 237 -21.13 -8.02 7.23
C ASP A 237 -21.07 -6.56 7.71
N ALA A 238 -19.97 -5.84 7.44
CA ALA A 238 -19.65 -4.51 7.93
C ALA A 238 -20.52 -3.52 7.13
N PRO A 239 -21.71 -3.17 7.63
CA PRO A 239 -22.67 -2.37 6.87
C PRO A 239 -22.24 -0.90 6.83
N PHE A 240 -21.16 -0.55 7.54
CA PHE A 240 -20.80 0.81 7.88
C PHE A 240 -19.37 1.14 7.46
N ASP A 241 -19.23 2.31 6.84
CA ASP A 241 -17.95 2.81 6.33
C ASP A 241 -16.84 2.84 7.41
N ASN A 242 -17.20 3.03 8.68
CA ASN A 242 -16.25 3.10 9.80
C ASN A 242 -15.51 1.78 10.04
N ASP A 243 -16.22 0.65 10.04
CA ASP A 243 -15.62 -0.67 10.25
C ASP A 243 -14.65 -0.98 9.09
N ASN A 244 -15.06 -0.66 7.87
CA ASN A 244 -14.22 -0.83 6.69
C ASN A 244 -13.00 0.09 6.73
N VAL A 245 -13.13 1.35 7.17
CA VAL A 245 -11.99 2.28 7.35
C VAL A 245 -10.97 1.74 8.36
N THR A 246 -11.42 1.19 9.49
CA THR A 246 -10.54 0.59 10.51
C THR A 246 -9.79 -0.62 9.93
N GLN A 247 -10.46 -1.45 9.14
CA GLN A 247 -9.87 -2.63 8.53
C GLN A 247 -8.90 -2.29 7.40
N ILE A 248 -9.22 -1.28 6.58
CA ILE A 248 -8.29 -0.70 5.60
C ILE A 248 -7.02 -0.21 6.33
N SER A 249 -7.16 0.49 7.47
CA SER A 249 -6.00 0.91 8.26
C SER A 249 -5.15 -0.29 8.73
N ALA A 250 -5.78 -1.33 9.26
CA ALA A 250 -5.09 -2.56 9.67
C ALA A 250 -4.38 -3.26 8.50
N SER A 251 -5.00 -3.29 7.32
CA SER A 251 -4.42 -3.87 6.11
C SER A 251 -3.23 -3.06 5.60
N LEU A 252 -3.32 -1.72 5.55
CA LEU A 252 -2.23 -0.83 5.14
C LEU A 252 -1.02 -0.95 6.06
N ALA A 253 -1.23 -1.10 7.37
CA ALA A 253 -0.16 -1.25 8.34
C ALA A 253 0.74 -2.48 8.07
N LYS A 254 0.20 -3.55 7.47
CA LYS A 254 0.99 -4.73 7.04
C LYS A 254 1.99 -4.43 5.93
N PHE A 255 1.84 -3.30 5.25
CA PHE A 255 2.76 -2.82 4.23
C PHE A 255 3.63 -1.66 4.76
N GLY A 256 3.55 -1.30 6.05
CA GLY A 256 4.27 -0.12 6.58
C GLY A 256 3.67 1.21 6.12
N VAL A 257 2.38 1.19 5.75
CA VAL A 257 1.62 2.38 5.33
C VAL A 257 0.60 2.72 6.42
N GLY A 258 0.56 3.99 6.80
CA GLY A 258 -0.45 4.53 7.71
C GLY A 258 -1.63 5.14 6.95
N LEU A 259 -2.83 4.98 7.51
CA LEU A 259 -4.03 5.70 7.08
C LEU A 259 -4.26 6.93 7.96
N TYR A 260 -4.48 8.09 7.34
CA TYR A 260 -4.76 9.34 8.05
C TYR A 260 -6.07 9.92 7.58
N LYS A 261 -6.86 10.44 8.53
CA LYS A 261 -8.13 11.12 8.25
C LYS A 261 -7.99 12.60 8.54
N ALA A 262 -8.42 13.45 7.61
CA ALA A 262 -8.46 14.89 7.84
C ALA A 262 -9.60 15.19 8.84
N SER A 263 -9.32 16.00 9.86
CA SER A 263 -10.31 16.38 10.87
C SER A 263 -11.22 17.52 10.38
N ASN A 264 -10.82 18.22 9.32
CA ASN A 264 -11.54 19.38 8.81
C ASN A 264 -11.28 19.59 7.31
N SER A 265 -12.09 20.49 6.74
CA SER A 265 -12.01 20.89 5.34
C SER A 265 -10.79 21.77 5.01
N SER A 266 -10.08 22.33 6.00
CA SER A 266 -8.88 23.11 5.68
C SER A 266 -7.66 22.25 5.41
N LEU A 267 -7.74 20.94 5.69
CA LEU A 267 -6.62 19.97 5.68
C LEU A 267 -5.52 20.30 6.71
N ALA A 268 -5.74 21.26 7.61
CA ALA A 268 -4.74 21.73 8.57
C ALA A 268 -4.48 20.73 9.71
N SER A 269 -5.42 19.80 9.92
CA SER A 269 -5.43 18.83 11.01
C SER A 269 -5.72 17.44 10.47
N TRP A 270 -4.90 16.49 10.89
CA TRP A 270 -4.99 15.09 10.53
C TRP A 270 -4.92 14.23 11.79
N SER A 271 -5.42 13.02 11.70
CA SER A 271 -5.24 12.00 12.73
C SER A 271 -4.96 10.66 12.07
N LYS A 272 -4.03 9.90 12.65
CA LYS A 272 -3.80 8.52 12.24
C LYS A 272 -5.02 7.69 12.64
N VAL A 273 -5.58 6.97 11.68
CA VAL A 273 -6.64 5.98 11.91
C VAL A 273 -5.98 4.72 12.48
N THR A 274 -6.47 4.23 13.61
CA THR A 274 -5.97 2.98 14.20
C THR A 274 -6.76 1.78 13.73
N ASP A 275 -6.28 0.58 14.06
CA ASP A 275 -6.94 -0.71 13.84
C ASP A 275 -8.07 -1.00 14.85
N ARG A 276 -8.52 0.01 15.61
CA ARG A 276 -9.54 -0.13 16.66
C ARG A 276 -10.74 0.76 16.42
N ILE A 277 -11.89 0.31 16.89
CA ILE A 277 -13.09 1.14 17.04
C ILE A 277 -13.13 1.67 18.47
N ASP A 278 -13.40 2.96 18.62
CA ASP A 278 -13.67 3.58 19.91
C ASP A 278 -15.01 3.05 20.46
N PRO A 279 -15.03 2.42 21.65
CA PRO A 279 -16.21 1.74 22.17
C PRO A 279 -17.34 2.69 22.59
N ILE A 280 -17.07 3.99 22.72
CA ILE A 280 -18.05 4.99 23.13
C ILE A 280 -18.73 5.60 21.91
N THR A 281 -17.94 5.94 20.87
CA THR A 281 -18.42 6.64 19.69
C THR A 281 -18.79 5.71 18.53
N ASN A 282 -18.34 4.44 18.59
CA ASN A 282 -18.43 3.50 17.47
C ASN A 282 -17.79 4.05 16.17
N LEU A 283 -16.76 4.88 16.33
CA LEU A 283 -15.96 5.44 15.24
C LEU A 283 -14.55 4.84 15.26
N PRO A 284 -13.80 4.91 14.15
CA PRO A 284 -12.38 4.54 14.17
C PRO A 284 -11.64 5.36 15.23
N SER A 285 -10.87 4.69 16.09
CA SER A 285 -10.02 5.35 17.07
C SER A 285 -8.94 6.14 16.33
N LEU A 286 -8.77 7.41 16.71
CA LEU A 286 -7.88 8.35 16.05
C LEU A 286 -6.75 8.80 16.99
N ILE A 287 -5.53 8.85 16.48
CA ILE A 287 -4.38 9.46 17.16
C ILE A 287 -4.10 10.80 16.49
N PRO A 288 -4.33 11.94 17.16
CA PRO A 288 -4.09 13.26 16.59
C PRO A 288 -2.63 13.45 16.17
N CYS A 289 -2.45 14.08 15.01
CA CYS A 289 -1.16 14.58 14.55
C CYS A 289 -0.89 15.94 15.23
N ASN A 290 -0.41 15.91 16.47
CA ASN A 290 -0.06 17.13 17.25
C ASN A 290 1.36 17.59 16.94
#